data_AF-A0A1E3QTT6-F1
#
_entry.id   AF-A0A1E3QTT6-F1
#
_cell.length_a   1.000
_cell.length_b   1.000
_cell.length_c   1.000
_cell.angle_alpha   90.00
_cell.angle_beta   90.00
_cell.angle_gamma   90.00
#
_symmetry.space_group_name_H-M   'P 1'
#
loop_
_entity.id
_entity.type
_entity.pdbx_description
1 polymer ?
#
loop_
_entity_poly.entity_id
_entity_poly.type
_entity_poly.pdbx_seq_one_letter_code
_entity_poly.pdbx_strand_id
1 'polypeptide(L)'
;MREPSDASAGDKLLIFGHHSCGVKANKSHSISSNMSRKAKQKLVDKTTKFSEPTDDIESEIIEIYAQYTAAVDGEDLEDEALQLDLTIEQLPAFLGELHIPPRFIEDILRDFEAYNHYVKTTGSSVVTSETAETNAFVKARETVENFIIPDTRIVDMDKLIAQTTRLLKMRNHKEYIYTNWKMVIDTVVTETNKMESVLRPKVDLATLHSEDYEKMELNLKDLRTLKAYLKLGDKFQDVALIDMISLFANGKAHISIKDFGEIIGLLGELD
;
A
#
# COMPACT_ATOMS: atom_id res chain seq x y z
N MET A 1 -10.29 80.24 -23.96
CA MET A 1 -11.65 80.82 -23.81
C MET A 1 -12.65 79.80 -24.30
N ARG A 2 -13.62 79.44 -23.46
CA ARG A 2 -14.86 78.68 -23.74
C ARG A 2 -14.70 77.20 -24.17
N GLU A 3 -15.32 76.33 -23.36
CA GLU A 3 -15.85 75.02 -23.74
C GLU A 3 -16.89 75.15 -24.86
N PRO A 4 -17.28 74.04 -25.51
CA PRO A 4 -18.50 73.37 -25.02
C PRO A 4 -18.49 71.83 -25.07
N SER A 5 -19.50 71.31 -24.39
CA SER A 5 -20.01 69.94 -24.28
C SER A 5 -20.51 69.33 -25.59
N ASP A 6 -20.56 68.00 -25.62
CA ASP A 6 -21.71 67.12 -25.98
C ASP A 6 -21.15 65.73 -26.31
N ALA A 7 -21.35 64.71 -25.47
CA ALA A 7 -22.56 63.89 -25.29
C ALA A 7 -22.79 62.82 -26.40
N SER A 8 -22.93 61.57 -25.95
CA SER A 8 -23.83 60.50 -26.47
C SER A 8 -23.43 59.82 -27.79
N ALA A 9 -23.58 58.51 -28.03
CA ALA A 9 -24.01 57.32 -27.27
C ALA A 9 -23.70 56.05 -28.12
N GLY A 10 -23.83 54.86 -27.52
CA GLY A 10 -23.92 53.58 -28.26
C GLY A 10 -23.25 52.40 -27.55
N ASP A 11 -23.73 51.97 -26.38
CA ASP A 11 -24.66 50.83 -26.18
C ASP A 11 -24.17 49.45 -26.68
N LYS A 12 -23.79 48.58 -25.73
CA LYS A 12 -24.54 47.37 -25.28
C LYS A 12 -23.71 46.61 -24.24
N LEU A 13 -24.13 46.50 -22.96
CA LEU A 13 -25.01 45.47 -22.37
C LEU A 13 -24.40 44.04 -22.52
N LEU A 14 -24.18 43.20 -21.49
CA LEU A 14 -24.98 42.92 -20.29
C LEU A 14 -24.16 42.25 -19.17
N ILE A 15 -24.73 42.43 -17.98
CA ILE A 15 -24.46 41.88 -16.65
C ILE A 15 -24.63 40.35 -16.60
N PHE A 16 -23.71 39.67 -15.88
CA PHE A 16 -24.02 38.59 -14.93
C PHE A 16 -23.05 38.80 -13.75
N GLY A 17 -23.43 38.95 -12.48
CA GLY A 17 -24.63 38.49 -11.80
C GLY A 17 -24.36 37.15 -11.13
N HIS A 18 -24.15 37.20 -9.81
CA HIS A 18 -24.51 36.16 -8.84
C HIS A 18 -23.65 34.89 -8.71
N HIS A 19 -22.89 34.79 -7.60
CA HIS A 19 -23.21 33.94 -6.43
C HIS A 19 -21.94 33.52 -5.69
N SER A 20 -21.82 33.93 -4.43
CA SER A 20 -21.06 33.21 -3.43
C SER A 20 -21.68 31.82 -3.28
N CYS A 21 -21.12 30.82 -3.93
CA CYS A 21 -21.47 29.44 -3.68
C CYS A 21 -20.63 28.97 -2.49
N GLY A 22 -21.27 28.89 -1.33
CA GLY A 22 -20.70 28.22 -0.18
C GLY A 22 -20.26 26.82 -0.60
N VAL A 23 -19.01 26.49 -0.28
CA VAL A 23 -18.53 25.11 -0.34
C VAL A 23 -19.37 24.34 0.66
N LYS A 24 -20.47 23.76 0.18
CA LYS A 24 -21.17 22.70 0.88
C LYS A 24 -20.13 21.62 1.11
N ALA A 25 -19.86 21.34 2.38
CA ALA A 25 -19.22 20.11 2.79
C ALA A 25 -19.81 18.98 1.95
N ASN A 26 -18.97 18.33 1.15
CA ASN A 26 -19.37 17.11 0.48
C ASN A 26 -19.78 16.15 1.59
N LYS A 27 -21.09 15.98 1.75
CA LYS A 27 -21.67 14.86 2.48
C LYS A 27 -21.08 13.64 1.82
N SER A 28 -20.10 13.04 2.50
CA SER A 28 -19.77 11.64 2.37
C SER A 28 -21.11 10.92 2.20
N HIS A 29 -21.32 10.34 1.02
CA HIS A 29 -22.39 9.38 0.86
C HIS A 29 -21.98 8.22 1.75
N SER A 30 -22.45 8.27 2.99
CA SER A 30 -22.40 7.16 3.91
C SER A 30 -23.18 6.05 3.22
N ILE A 31 -22.47 5.12 2.60
CA ILE A 31 -22.99 3.78 2.40
C ILE A 31 -23.30 3.31 3.82
N SER A 32 -24.56 3.43 4.20
CA SER A 32 -25.08 2.96 5.47
C SER A 32 -25.02 1.44 5.44
N SER A 33 -23.82 0.90 5.67
CA SER A 33 -23.70 -0.48 6.11
C SER A 33 -24.39 -0.52 7.47
N ASN A 34 -25.56 -1.16 7.52
CA ASN A 34 -26.26 -1.55 8.73
C ASN A 34 -25.45 -2.62 9.48
N MET A 35 -24.17 -2.36 9.73
CA MET A 35 -23.40 -3.10 10.71
C MET A 35 -23.76 -2.57 12.08
N SER A 36 -24.23 -3.47 12.94
CA SER A 36 -24.38 -3.21 14.37
C SER A 36 -23.09 -2.61 14.94
N ARG A 37 -23.20 -1.65 15.88
CA ARG A 37 -22.03 -1.07 16.58
C ARG A 37 -21.09 -2.15 17.13
N LYS A 38 -21.65 -3.29 17.56
CA LYS A 38 -20.89 -4.45 18.04
C LYS A 38 -20.04 -5.12 16.94
N ALA A 39 -20.55 -5.19 15.71
CA ALA A 39 -19.82 -5.76 14.57
C ALA A 39 -18.69 -4.82 14.12
N LYS A 40 -18.94 -3.51 14.11
CA LYS A 40 -17.91 -2.51 13.81
C LYS A 40 -16.80 -2.53 14.86
N GLN A 41 -17.15 -2.57 16.15
CA GLN A 41 -16.17 -2.67 17.23
C GLN A 41 -15.33 -3.94 17.09
N LYS A 42 -15.95 -5.10 16.87
CA LYS A 42 -15.23 -6.37 16.69
C LYS A 42 -14.25 -6.35 15.51
N LEU A 43 -14.58 -5.65 14.42
CA LEU A 43 -13.68 -5.51 13.28
C LEU A 43 -12.51 -4.58 13.61
N VAL A 44 -12.77 -3.47 14.29
CA VAL A 44 -11.72 -2.57 14.80
C VAL A 44 -10.78 -3.32 15.74
N ASP A 45 -11.32 -4.09 16.69
CA ASP A 45 -10.52 -4.87 17.64
C ASP A 45 -9.62 -5.89 16.92
N LYS A 46 -10.11 -6.52 15.84
CA LYS A 46 -9.31 -7.44 15.00
C LYS A 46 -8.21 -6.71 14.23
N THR A 47 -8.53 -5.57 13.61
CA THR A 47 -7.56 -4.76 12.87
C THR A 47 -6.44 -4.22 13.78
N THR A 48 -6.79 -3.83 15.01
CA THR A 48 -5.81 -3.37 16.00
C THR A 48 -4.87 -4.51 16.38
N LYS A 49 -5.41 -5.69 16.72
CA LYS A 49 -4.61 -6.87 17.06
C LYS A 49 -3.62 -7.27 15.98
N PHE A 50 -4.02 -7.22 14.71
CA PHE A 50 -3.12 -7.57 13.62
C PHE A 50 -1.86 -6.68 13.58
N SER A 51 -1.99 -5.40 13.96
CA SER A 51 -0.87 -4.46 14.05
C SER A 51 -0.07 -4.55 15.36
N GLU A 52 -0.58 -5.22 16.37
CA GLU A 52 0.08 -5.36 17.68
C GLU A 52 1.13 -6.48 17.63
N PRO A 53 2.38 -6.21 18.06
CA PRO A 53 3.40 -7.24 18.16
C PRO A 53 3.03 -8.23 19.27
N THR A 54 3.33 -9.50 19.04
CA THR A 54 3.37 -10.52 20.08
C THR A 54 4.78 -10.54 20.69
N ASP A 55 4.92 -10.97 21.94
CA ASP A 55 6.22 -10.97 22.65
C ASP A 55 7.34 -11.69 21.87
N ASP A 56 7.00 -12.78 21.15
CA ASP A 56 7.93 -13.53 20.31
C ASP A 56 8.36 -12.75 19.06
N ILE A 57 7.42 -12.08 18.39
CA ILE A 57 7.69 -11.23 17.23
C ILE A 57 8.54 -10.03 17.63
N GLU A 58 8.18 -9.35 18.73
CA GLU A 58 8.92 -8.20 19.22
C GLU A 58 10.35 -8.60 19.59
N SER A 59 10.51 -9.70 20.33
CA SER A 59 11.82 -10.22 20.72
C SER A 59 12.69 -10.54 19.50
N GLU A 60 12.12 -11.17 18.47
CA GLU A 60 12.85 -11.46 17.23
C GLU A 60 13.33 -10.20 16.52
N ILE A 61 12.47 -9.18 16.40
CA ILE A 61 12.83 -7.89 15.79
C ILE A 61 13.96 -7.22 16.58
N ILE A 62 13.85 -7.18 17.92
CA ILE A 62 14.84 -6.57 18.80
C ILE A 62 16.18 -7.32 18.74
N GLU A 63 16.15 -8.65 18.71
CA GLU A 63 17.35 -9.49 18.64
C GLU A 63 18.12 -9.23 17.35
N ILE A 64 17.44 -9.17 16.20
CA ILE A 64 18.09 -8.84 14.92
C ILE A 64 18.54 -7.38 14.92
N TYR A 65 17.73 -6.45 15.43
CA TYR A 65 18.10 -5.03 15.50
C TYR A 65 19.41 -4.84 16.29
N ALA A 66 19.52 -5.52 17.44
CA ALA A 66 20.71 -5.49 18.27
C ALA A 66 21.97 -5.98 17.54
N GLN A 67 21.88 -6.86 16.54
CA GLN A 67 23.04 -7.27 15.75
C GLN A 67 23.60 -6.14 14.87
N TYR A 68 22.75 -5.19 14.47
CA TYR A 68 23.14 -4.03 13.67
C TYR A 68 23.60 -2.84 14.50
N THR A 69 23.21 -2.77 15.78
CA THR A 69 23.55 -1.68 16.70
C THR A 69 24.51 -2.09 17.81
N ALA A 70 24.87 -3.37 17.91
CA ALA A 70 25.90 -3.83 18.83
C ALA A 70 27.22 -3.18 18.42
N ALA A 71 27.80 -2.41 19.35
CA ALA A 71 29.15 -1.92 19.21
C ALA A 71 30.06 -3.12 18.89
N VAL A 72 30.93 -2.98 17.89
CA VAL A 72 32.06 -3.88 17.75
C VAL A 72 32.86 -3.73 19.03
N ASP A 73 32.74 -4.68 19.96
CA ASP A 73 33.55 -4.80 21.18
C ASP A 73 35.00 -5.15 20.79
N GLY A 74 35.62 -4.28 19.98
CA GLY A 74 37.00 -4.35 19.55
C GLY A 74 37.74 -3.16 20.13
N GLU A 75 38.70 -3.41 21.00
CA GLU A 75 39.54 -2.44 21.72
C GLU A 75 40.40 -1.51 20.82
N ASP A 76 40.19 -1.45 19.51
CA ASP A 76 41.09 -0.78 18.54
C ASP A 76 40.37 0.03 17.44
N LEU A 77 39.40 0.89 17.77
CA LEU A 77 38.81 1.81 16.77
C LEU A 77 38.65 3.22 17.33
N GLU A 78 39.70 4.03 17.19
CA GLU A 78 39.65 5.48 17.45
C GLU A 78 38.92 6.28 16.35
N ASP A 79 38.48 5.66 15.24
CA ASP A 79 37.87 6.38 14.11
C ASP A 79 36.57 5.77 13.51
N GLU A 80 36.11 4.60 13.95
CA GLU A 80 34.81 4.05 13.52
C GLU A 80 33.78 4.26 14.63
N ALA A 81 33.08 5.40 14.53
CA ALA A 81 32.01 5.78 15.43
C ALA A 81 31.00 4.64 15.58
N LEU A 82 30.84 4.17 16.82
CA LEU A 82 29.60 3.73 17.46
C LEU A 82 28.37 3.94 16.55
N GLN A 83 28.07 2.97 15.67
CA GLN A 83 26.83 3.01 14.92
C GLN A 83 25.73 2.55 15.87
N LEU A 84 25.27 3.49 16.69
CA LEU A 84 24.28 3.27 17.74
C LEU A 84 22.89 2.94 17.17
N ASP A 85 22.65 3.29 15.91
CA ASP A 85 21.33 3.21 15.28
C ASP A 85 21.38 2.52 13.90
N LEU A 86 20.35 1.72 13.62
CA LEU A 86 20.09 1.15 12.30
C LEU A 86 19.79 2.27 11.29
N THR A 87 20.51 2.28 10.18
CA THR A 87 20.27 3.24 9.09
C THR A 87 19.41 2.64 7.98
N ILE A 88 18.79 3.52 7.19
CA ILE A 88 17.93 3.13 6.07
C ILE A 88 18.63 2.23 5.03
N GLU A 89 19.95 2.34 4.87
CA GLU A 89 20.72 1.50 3.94
C GLU A 89 20.81 0.05 4.41
N GLN A 90 20.76 -0.17 5.73
CA GLN A 90 20.86 -1.48 6.36
C GLN A 90 19.49 -2.18 6.41
N LEU A 91 18.39 -1.44 6.29
CA LEU A 91 17.04 -1.96 6.42
C LEU A 91 16.68 -3.10 5.43
N PRO A 92 17.11 -3.07 4.15
CA PRO A 92 16.94 -4.22 3.25
C PRO A 92 17.60 -5.51 3.76
N ALA A 93 18.81 -5.40 4.32
CA ALA A 93 19.52 -6.55 4.89
C ALA A 93 18.83 -7.04 6.17
N PHE A 94 18.42 -6.11 7.04
CA PHE A 94 17.63 -6.40 8.23
C PHE A 94 16.34 -7.18 7.90
N LEU A 95 15.58 -6.75 6.89
CA LEU A 95 14.36 -7.46 6.43
C LEU A 95 14.68 -8.84 5.85
N GLY A 96 15.87 -9.02 5.28
CA GLY A 96 16.35 -10.32 4.80
C GLY A 96 16.61 -11.32 5.93
N GLU A 97 17.23 -10.86 7.02
CA GLU A 97 17.52 -11.68 8.22
C GLU A 97 16.26 -12.16 8.94
N LEU A 98 15.13 -11.45 8.77
CA LEU A 98 13.83 -11.86 9.28
C LEU A 98 13.17 -13.01 8.50
N HIS A 99 13.82 -13.52 7.45
CA HIS A 99 13.34 -14.65 6.64
C HIS A 99 11.90 -14.46 6.13
N ILE A 100 11.49 -13.21 5.86
CA ILE A 100 10.18 -12.91 5.30
C ILE A 100 10.19 -13.34 3.83
N PRO A 101 9.16 -14.06 3.33
CA PRO A 101 9.09 -14.45 1.93
C PRO A 101 9.26 -13.22 1.02
N PRO A 102 10.16 -13.26 0.01
CA PRO A 102 10.45 -12.09 -0.83
C PRO A 102 9.20 -11.43 -1.40
N ARG A 103 8.16 -12.20 -1.74
CA ARG A 103 6.89 -11.68 -2.29
C ARG A 103 6.12 -10.76 -1.35
N PHE A 104 6.37 -10.82 -0.04
CA PHE A 104 5.74 -9.92 0.93
C PHE A 104 6.54 -8.63 1.15
N ILE A 105 7.80 -8.57 0.71
CA ILE A 105 8.68 -7.41 0.93
C ILE A 105 9.22 -6.79 -0.36
N GLU A 106 9.02 -7.42 -1.51
CA GLU A 106 9.56 -6.98 -2.81
C GLU A 106 9.18 -5.54 -3.16
N ASP A 107 7.95 -5.12 -2.85
CA ASP A 107 7.50 -3.75 -3.05
C ASP A 107 8.21 -2.77 -2.12
N ILE A 108 8.38 -3.14 -0.85
CA ILE A 108 9.13 -2.34 0.15
C ILE A 108 10.59 -2.20 -0.27
N LEU A 109 11.25 -3.28 -0.66
CA LEU A 109 12.64 -3.27 -1.11
C LEU A 109 12.83 -2.41 -2.35
N ARG A 110 11.95 -2.54 -3.34
CA ARG A 110 11.96 -1.69 -4.53
C ARG A 110 11.76 -0.22 -4.20
N ASP A 111 10.85 0.09 -3.27
CA ASP A 111 10.60 1.46 -2.82
C ASP A 111 11.84 2.04 -2.10
N PHE A 112 12.53 1.27 -1.25
CA PHE A 112 13.81 1.67 -0.65
C PHE A 112 14.91 1.91 -1.69
N GLU A 113 15.02 1.02 -2.68
CA GLU A 113 16.00 1.16 -3.75
C GLU A 113 15.74 2.41 -4.60
N ALA A 114 14.47 2.65 -4.96
CA ALA A 114 14.05 3.84 -5.69
C ALA A 114 14.31 5.13 -4.89
N TYR A 115 14.00 5.15 -3.60
CA TYR A 115 14.28 6.28 -2.73
C TYR A 115 15.78 6.58 -2.63
N ASN A 116 16.60 5.55 -2.38
CA ASN A 116 18.05 5.69 -2.28
C ASN A 116 18.67 6.15 -3.61
N HIS A 117 18.19 5.63 -4.73
CA HIS A 117 18.60 6.09 -6.06
C HIS A 117 18.27 7.58 -6.24
N TYR A 118 17.05 8.01 -5.89
CA TYR A 118 16.64 9.40 -6.00
C TYR A 118 17.46 10.33 -5.10
N VAL A 119 17.67 9.99 -3.83
CA VAL A 119 18.46 10.81 -2.90
C VAL A 119 19.92 10.94 -3.38
N LYS A 120 20.52 9.87 -3.92
CA LYS A 120 21.89 9.90 -4.46
C LYS A 120 22.02 10.71 -5.75
N THR A 121 20.97 10.73 -6.60
CA THR A 121 20.99 11.41 -7.91
C THR A 121 20.53 12.86 -7.86
N THR A 122 19.54 13.19 -7.02
CA THR A 122 18.94 14.54 -6.92
C THR A 122 19.78 15.52 -6.10
N GLY A 123 20.84 15.04 -5.43
CA GLY A 123 21.95 15.90 -5.00
C GLY A 123 22.65 16.63 -6.16
N SER A 124 22.34 16.29 -7.43
CA SER A 124 22.95 16.91 -8.63
C SER A 124 21.99 17.53 -9.66
N SER A 125 20.66 17.30 -9.63
CA SER A 125 19.73 18.05 -10.50
C SER A 125 18.27 17.71 -10.18
N VAL A 126 17.44 18.74 -9.99
CA VAL A 126 15.99 18.61 -9.82
C VAL A 126 15.36 18.35 -11.19
N VAL A 127 14.94 17.11 -11.47
CA VAL A 127 14.12 16.82 -12.64
C VAL A 127 12.68 17.16 -12.31
N THR A 128 12.27 18.35 -12.72
CA THR A 128 10.87 18.74 -12.86
C THR A 128 10.28 18.04 -14.08
N SER A 129 9.64 16.89 -13.88
CA SER A 129 8.62 16.44 -14.83
C SER A 129 7.53 15.67 -14.08
N GLU A 130 6.26 16.02 -14.32
CA GLU A 130 5.08 15.28 -13.87
C GLU A 130 4.97 13.94 -14.63
N THR A 131 5.95 13.08 -14.45
CA THR A 131 6.04 11.75 -15.08
C THR A 131 5.92 10.66 -14.02
N ALA A 132 5.71 9.42 -14.47
CA ALA A 132 5.60 8.24 -13.61
C ALA A 132 6.74 8.12 -12.57
N GLU A 133 7.90 8.72 -12.82
CA GLU A 133 9.03 8.81 -11.91
C GLU A 133 8.73 9.62 -10.64
N THR A 134 8.00 10.74 -10.77
CA THR A 134 7.57 11.55 -9.61
C THR A 134 6.61 10.78 -8.72
N ASN A 135 5.66 10.05 -9.31
CA ASN A 135 4.72 9.23 -8.53
C ASN A 135 5.43 8.04 -7.86
N ALA A 136 6.39 7.41 -8.55
CA ALA A 136 7.20 6.35 -7.97
C ALA A 136 8.06 6.86 -6.80
N PHE A 137 8.62 8.07 -6.91
CA PHE A 137 9.36 8.70 -5.82
C PHE A 137 8.47 9.08 -4.64
N VAL A 138 7.30 9.68 -4.87
CA VAL A 138 6.34 10.01 -3.80
C VAL A 138 5.98 8.76 -3.01
N LYS A 139 5.63 7.68 -3.72
CA LYS A 139 5.34 6.39 -3.09
C LYS A 139 6.54 5.84 -2.32
N ALA A 140 7.72 5.84 -2.94
CA ALA A 140 8.94 5.36 -2.31
C ALA A 140 9.25 6.12 -1.01
N ARG A 141 9.06 7.45 -1.04
CA ARG A 141 9.19 8.32 0.12
C ARG A 141 8.17 8.00 1.20
N GLU A 142 6.90 7.83 0.86
CA GLU A 142 5.85 7.43 1.82
C GLU A 142 6.17 6.10 2.50
N THR A 143 6.60 5.10 1.73
CA THR A 143 7.05 3.80 2.26
C THR A 143 8.21 4.00 3.24
N VAL A 144 9.21 4.78 2.87
CA VAL A 144 10.39 5.06 3.71
C VAL A 144 10.04 5.82 4.99
N GLU A 145 9.19 6.84 4.92
CA GLU A 145 8.76 7.66 6.07
C GLU A 145 8.02 6.83 7.14
N ASN A 146 7.47 5.67 6.75
CA ASN A 146 6.89 4.69 7.67
C ASN A 146 7.93 3.85 8.43
N PHE A 147 9.24 4.01 8.17
CA PHE A 147 10.32 3.34 8.89
C PHE A 147 11.31 4.29 9.55
N ILE A 148 11.45 5.54 9.08
CA ILE A 148 12.50 6.45 9.56
C ILE A 148 11.96 7.53 10.50
N ILE A 149 12.85 8.09 11.32
CA ILE A 149 12.60 9.35 12.02
C ILE A 149 12.56 10.47 10.95
N PRO A 150 11.54 11.36 10.96
CA PRO A 150 11.41 12.41 9.95
C PRO A 150 12.70 13.23 9.78
N ASP A 151 13.04 13.54 8.54
CA ASP A 151 14.24 14.29 8.14
C ASP A 151 15.59 13.67 8.56
N THR A 152 15.61 12.40 8.94
CA THR A 152 16.84 11.65 9.24
C THR A 152 17.01 10.44 8.31
N ARG A 153 18.15 9.75 8.41
CA ARG A 153 18.36 8.43 7.77
C ARG A 153 18.31 7.29 8.79
N ILE A 154 17.86 7.58 10.01
CA ILE A 154 17.81 6.65 11.14
C ILE A 154 16.45 5.98 11.15
N VAL A 155 16.45 4.65 11.31
CA VAL A 155 15.25 3.85 11.46
C VAL A 155 14.65 4.09 12.84
N ASP A 156 13.39 4.45 12.88
CA ASP A 156 12.59 4.57 14.10
C ASP A 156 12.16 3.18 14.54
N MET A 157 12.59 2.78 15.75
CA MET A 157 12.37 1.44 16.28
C MET A 157 10.88 1.09 16.45
N ASP A 158 10.06 2.04 16.90
CA ASP A 158 8.63 1.81 17.11
C ASP A 158 7.93 1.59 15.76
N LYS A 159 8.30 2.40 14.77
CA LYS A 159 7.81 2.25 13.39
C LYS A 159 8.27 0.93 12.77
N LEU A 160 9.53 0.57 12.98
CA LEU A 160 10.09 -0.70 12.51
C LEU A 160 9.31 -1.88 13.10
N ILE A 161 9.08 -1.89 14.41
CA ILE A 161 8.30 -2.93 15.09
C ILE A 161 6.90 -3.01 14.49
N ALA A 162 6.21 -1.87 14.36
CA ALA A 162 4.85 -1.83 13.84
C ALA A 162 4.74 -2.37 12.39
N GLN A 163 5.62 -1.95 11.49
CA GLN A 163 5.59 -2.41 10.09
C GLN A 163 6.02 -3.87 9.96
N THR A 164 7.05 -4.26 10.70
CA THR A 164 7.64 -5.60 10.60
C THR A 164 6.74 -6.66 11.24
N THR A 165 5.98 -6.30 12.28
CA THR A 165 5.01 -7.19 12.92
C THR A 165 4.02 -7.79 11.92
N ARG A 166 3.42 -6.97 11.06
CA ARG A 166 2.45 -7.44 10.05
C ARG A 166 3.10 -8.41 9.07
N LEU A 167 4.32 -8.08 8.62
CA LEU A 167 5.10 -8.93 7.72
C LEU A 167 5.47 -10.28 8.37
N LEU A 168 5.81 -10.29 9.66
CA LEU A 168 6.14 -11.51 10.40
C LEU A 168 4.90 -12.37 10.66
N LYS A 169 3.76 -11.77 10.98
CA LYS A 169 2.48 -12.51 11.06
C LYS A 169 2.13 -13.16 9.72
N MET A 170 2.35 -12.44 8.62
CA MET A 170 2.18 -13.01 7.27
C MET A 170 3.18 -14.13 6.99
N ARG A 171 4.45 -13.98 7.36
CA ARG A 171 5.49 -15.03 7.25
C ARG A 171 5.06 -16.28 8.01
N ASN A 172 4.64 -16.14 9.25
CA ASN A 172 4.27 -17.25 10.13
C ASN A 172 3.04 -18.01 9.59
N HIS A 173 2.18 -17.34 8.83
CA HIS A 173 0.98 -17.92 8.21
C HIS A 173 1.06 -18.07 6.67
N LYS A 174 2.27 -18.07 6.10
CA LYS A 174 2.47 -18.08 4.64
C LYS A 174 1.75 -19.22 3.92
N GLU A 175 1.71 -20.40 4.52
CA GLU A 175 1.04 -21.58 3.93
C GLU A 175 -0.48 -21.36 3.86
N TYR A 176 -1.07 -20.81 4.93
CA TYR A 176 -2.49 -20.48 4.98
C TYR A 176 -2.84 -19.39 3.96
N ILE A 177 -2.04 -18.32 3.88
CA ILE A 177 -2.21 -17.25 2.87
C ILE A 177 -2.16 -17.86 1.47
N TYR A 178 -1.14 -18.66 1.19
CA TYR A 178 -0.93 -19.26 -0.12
C TYR A 178 -2.07 -20.22 -0.52
N THR A 179 -2.51 -21.10 0.37
CA THR A 179 -3.62 -22.03 0.09
C THR A 179 -4.90 -21.27 -0.25
N ASN A 180 -5.24 -20.24 0.52
CA ASN A 180 -6.45 -19.44 0.26
C ASN A 180 -6.30 -18.59 -1.01
N TRP A 181 -5.13 -18.00 -1.24
CA TRP A 181 -4.83 -17.25 -2.46
C TRP A 181 -4.99 -18.12 -3.71
N LYS A 182 -4.41 -19.32 -3.68
CA LYS A 182 -4.55 -20.32 -4.75
C LYS A 182 -6.01 -20.62 -5.06
N MET A 183 -6.86 -20.83 -4.04
CA MET A 183 -8.29 -21.09 -4.26
C MET A 183 -8.99 -19.91 -4.96
N VAL A 184 -8.63 -18.67 -4.62
CA VAL A 184 -9.17 -17.47 -5.28
C VAL A 184 -8.74 -17.43 -6.75
N ILE A 185 -7.45 -17.65 -7.03
CA ILE A 185 -6.91 -17.69 -8.39
C ILE A 185 -7.57 -18.80 -9.22
N ASP A 186 -7.63 -20.03 -8.69
CA ASP A 186 -8.23 -21.19 -9.36
C ASP A 186 -9.68 -20.92 -9.76
N THR A 187 -10.43 -20.26 -8.88
CA THR A 187 -11.81 -19.85 -9.13
C THR A 187 -11.88 -18.83 -10.27
N VAL A 188 -11.06 -17.78 -10.23
CA VAL A 188 -11.01 -16.74 -11.28
C VAL A 188 -10.65 -17.35 -12.64
N VAL A 189 -9.60 -18.17 -12.69
CA VAL A 189 -9.12 -18.79 -13.93
C VAL A 189 -10.18 -19.74 -14.49
N THR A 190 -10.78 -20.58 -13.66
CA THR A 190 -11.82 -21.53 -14.07
C THR A 190 -13.04 -20.80 -14.65
N GLU A 191 -13.51 -19.76 -13.98
CA GLU A 191 -14.67 -19.00 -14.45
C GLU A 191 -14.35 -18.17 -15.70
N THR A 192 -13.15 -17.60 -15.79
CA THR A 192 -12.70 -16.87 -16.99
C THR A 192 -12.59 -17.80 -18.19
N ASN A 193 -12.07 -19.02 -18.00
CA ASN A 193 -11.96 -20.03 -19.05
C ASN A 193 -13.32 -20.51 -19.56
N LYS A 194 -14.36 -20.53 -18.69
CA LYS A 194 -15.74 -20.83 -19.08
C LYS A 194 -16.40 -19.72 -19.89
N MET A 195 -16.04 -18.46 -19.65
CA MET A 195 -16.69 -17.29 -20.27
C MET A 195 -16.25 -16.99 -21.71
N GLU A 196 -15.47 -17.86 -22.38
CA GLU A 196 -14.93 -17.64 -23.74
C GLU A 196 -14.36 -16.21 -23.94
N SER A 197 -13.69 -15.68 -22.92
CA SER A 197 -13.09 -14.35 -22.97
C SER A 197 -11.93 -14.32 -23.98
N VAL A 198 -12.12 -13.63 -25.10
CA VAL A 198 -11.12 -13.43 -26.18
C VAL A 198 -9.86 -12.68 -25.68
N LEU A 199 -9.92 -12.04 -24.51
CA LEU A 199 -8.91 -11.08 -24.05
C LEU A 199 -7.86 -11.63 -23.08
N ARG A 200 -8.01 -12.85 -22.58
CA ARG A 200 -6.97 -13.51 -21.78
C ARG A 200 -6.63 -14.88 -22.38
N PRO A 201 -5.35 -15.23 -22.51
CA PRO A 201 -4.95 -16.59 -22.83
C PRO A 201 -5.60 -17.55 -21.82
N LYS A 202 -6.14 -18.68 -22.32
CA LYS A 202 -6.60 -19.75 -21.44
C LYS A 202 -5.40 -20.23 -20.63
N VAL A 203 -5.51 -20.12 -19.31
CA VAL A 203 -4.48 -20.63 -18.40
C VAL A 203 -4.84 -22.07 -18.05
N ASP A 204 -3.90 -22.99 -18.25
CA ASP A 204 -4.05 -24.37 -17.81
C ASP A 204 -3.53 -24.52 -16.37
N LEU A 205 -4.48 -24.69 -15.44
CA LEU A 205 -4.20 -24.86 -14.01
C LEU A 205 -3.30 -26.09 -13.75
N ALA A 206 -3.30 -27.10 -14.62
CA ALA A 206 -2.48 -28.30 -14.46
C ALA A 206 -0.99 -28.03 -14.68
N THR A 207 -0.65 -26.95 -15.38
CA THR A 207 0.74 -26.56 -15.69
C THR A 207 1.30 -25.49 -14.75
N LEU A 208 0.48 -24.92 -13.87
CA LEU A 208 0.92 -23.88 -12.95
C LEU A 208 1.74 -24.46 -11.80
N HIS A 209 2.93 -23.93 -11.61
CA HIS A 209 3.76 -24.21 -10.45
C HIS A 209 3.41 -23.28 -9.30
N SER A 210 3.88 -23.60 -8.08
CA SER A 210 3.56 -22.80 -6.89
C SER A 210 4.00 -21.34 -7.01
N GLU A 211 5.17 -21.12 -7.62
CA GLU A 211 5.70 -19.79 -7.87
C GLU A 211 4.85 -18.95 -8.82
N ASP A 212 4.06 -19.58 -9.68
CA ASP A 212 3.20 -18.87 -10.63
C ASP A 212 2.00 -18.25 -9.93
N TYR A 213 1.43 -18.94 -8.94
CA TYR A 213 0.33 -18.42 -8.13
C TYR A 213 0.74 -17.16 -7.36
N GLU A 214 1.95 -17.13 -6.81
CA GLU A 214 2.46 -15.96 -6.08
C GLU A 214 2.68 -14.74 -6.98
N LYS A 215 2.90 -14.95 -8.29
CA LYS A 215 3.08 -13.89 -9.29
C LYS A 215 1.75 -13.41 -9.89
N MET A 216 0.65 -14.14 -9.68
CA MET A 216 -0.63 -13.73 -10.22
C MET A 216 -1.16 -12.51 -9.47
N GLU A 217 -1.83 -11.63 -10.21
CA GLU A 217 -2.46 -10.43 -9.68
C GLU A 217 -3.90 -10.35 -10.18
N LEU A 218 -4.81 -10.01 -9.28
CA LEU A 218 -6.24 -9.87 -9.58
C LEU A 218 -6.56 -8.43 -9.91
N ASN A 219 -7.01 -8.17 -11.13
CA ASN A 219 -7.51 -6.84 -11.50
C ASN A 219 -9.04 -6.74 -11.30
N LEU A 220 -9.62 -5.56 -11.56
CA LEU A 220 -11.05 -5.33 -11.42
C LEU A 220 -11.93 -6.31 -12.21
N LYS A 221 -11.51 -6.78 -13.39
CA LYS A 221 -12.26 -7.79 -14.16
C LYS A 221 -12.29 -9.12 -13.42
N ASP A 222 -11.17 -9.51 -12.83
CA ASP A 222 -11.06 -10.75 -12.06
C ASP A 222 -11.93 -10.70 -10.80
N LEU A 223 -11.95 -9.55 -10.12
CA LEU A 223 -12.84 -9.36 -8.97
C LEU A 223 -14.33 -9.35 -9.34
N ARG A 224 -14.68 -8.83 -10.53
CA ARG A 224 -16.04 -8.94 -11.07
C ARG A 224 -16.42 -10.40 -11.34
N THR A 225 -15.49 -11.20 -11.85
CA THR A 225 -15.67 -12.65 -12.04
C THR A 225 -15.93 -13.34 -10.69
N LEU A 226 -15.14 -13.02 -9.65
CA LEU A 226 -15.38 -13.53 -8.29
C LEU A 226 -16.74 -13.11 -7.73
N LYS A 227 -17.10 -11.84 -7.88
CA LYS A 227 -18.40 -11.31 -7.45
C LYS A 227 -19.56 -12.07 -8.12
N ALA A 228 -19.44 -12.36 -9.42
CA ALA A 228 -20.44 -13.13 -10.17
C ALA A 228 -20.49 -14.59 -9.68
N TYR A 229 -19.34 -15.23 -9.51
CA TYR A 229 -19.23 -16.61 -9.00
C TYR A 229 -19.86 -16.77 -7.62
N LEU A 230 -19.54 -15.86 -6.69
CA LEU A 230 -20.08 -15.83 -5.32
C LEU A 230 -21.54 -15.39 -5.25
N LYS A 231 -22.15 -15.02 -6.38
CA LYS A 231 -23.55 -14.55 -6.48
C LYS A 231 -23.86 -13.40 -5.52
N LEU A 232 -22.89 -12.51 -5.31
CA LEU A 232 -23.04 -11.36 -4.39
C LEU A 232 -24.08 -10.33 -4.88
N GLY A 233 -24.55 -10.46 -6.12
CA GLY A 233 -25.67 -9.72 -6.70
C GLY A 233 -25.41 -8.21 -6.86
N ASP A 234 -26.45 -7.48 -7.25
CA ASP A 234 -26.40 -6.02 -7.47
C ASP A 234 -26.21 -5.20 -6.18
N LYS A 235 -26.34 -5.86 -5.01
CA LYS A 235 -26.13 -5.23 -3.70
C LYS A 235 -24.66 -4.88 -3.45
N PHE A 236 -23.73 -5.57 -4.11
CA PHE A 236 -22.31 -5.29 -4.01
C PHE A 236 -21.85 -4.56 -5.26
N GLN A 237 -21.91 -3.22 -5.24
CA GLN A 237 -21.62 -2.41 -6.43
C GLN A 237 -20.14 -2.45 -6.81
N ASP A 238 -19.84 -2.27 -8.10
CA ASP A 238 -18.47 -2.22 -8.60
C ASP A 238 -17.66 -1.07 -7.98
N VAL A 239 -18.34 0.00 -7.54
CA VAL A 239 -17.71 1.09 -6.78
C VAL A 239 -17.08 0.55 -5.49
N ALA A 240 -17.73 -0.39 -4.79
CA ALA A 240 -17.16 -1.01 -3.60
C ALA A 240 -15.94 -1.88 -3.93
N LEU A 241 -15.91 -2.51 -5.10
CA LEU A 241 -14.72 -3.24 -5.57
C LEU A 241 -13.56 -2.30 -5.88
N ILE A 242 -13.85 -1.15 -6.50
CA ILE A 242 -12.85 -0.11 -6.78
C ILE A 242 -12.32 0.43 -5.46
N ASP A 243 -13.20 0.77 -4.50
CA ASP A 243 -12.79 1.24 -3.18
C ASP A 243 -11.92 0.20 -2.45
N MET A 244 -12.27 -1.09 -2.53
CA MET A 244 -11.44 -2.17 -1.97
C MET A 244 -10.06 -2.24 -2.63
N ILE A 245 -9.98 -2.20 -3.96
CA ILE A 245 -8.70 -2.17 -4.66
C ILE A 245 -7.91 -0.93 -4.23
N SER A 246 -8.53 0.25 -4.23
CA SER A 246 -7.85 1.50 -3.87
C SER A 246 -7.31 1.48 -2.44
N LEU A 247 -8.07 0.92 -1.49
CA LEU A 247 -7.67 0.83 -0.08
C LEU A 247 -6.58 -0.21 0.19
N PHE A 248 -6.65 -1.39 -0.44
CA PHE A 248 -5.77 -2.51 -0.11
C PHE A 248 -4.60 -2.69 -1.07
N ALA A 249 -4.70 -2.18 -2.29
CA ALA A 249 -3.64 -2.29 -3.27
C ALA A 249 -2.65 -1.12 -3.24
N ASN A 250 -2.70 -0.25 -2.22
CA ASN A 250 -1.85 0.94 -2.10
C ASN A 250 -1.81 1.76 -3.40
N GLY A 251 -2.99 2.04 -3.96
CA GLY A 251 -3.14 2.79 -5.22
C GLY A 251 -2.85 2.00 -6.52
N LYS A 252 -2.53 0.71 -6.45
CA LYS A 252 -2.40 -0.15 -7.64
C LYS A 252 -3.79 -0.55 -8.17
N ALA A 253 -3.86 -0.87 -9.47
CA ALA A 253 -5.09 -1.34 -10.13
C ALA A 253 -5.29 -2.87 -10.06
N HIS A 254 -4.54 -3.55 -9.18
CA HIS A 254 -4.51 -4.99 -9.03
C HIS A 254 -4.25 -5.38 -7.58
N ILE A 255 -4.65 -6.60 -7.18
CA ILE A 255 -4.42 -7.17 -5.85
C ILE A 255 -3.41 -8.32 -6.00
N SER A 256 -2.31 -8.24 -5.27
CA SER A 256 -1.28 -9.28 -5.17
C SER A 256 -1.52 -10.22 -3.98
N ILE A 257 -0.74 -11.30 -3.88
CA ILE A 257 -0.77 -12.20 -2.73
C ILE A 257 -0.44 -11.49 -1.40
N LYS A 258 0.43 -10.48 -1.44
CA LYS A 258 0.75 -9.65 -0.26
C LYS A 258 -0.48 -8.86 0.17
N ASP A 259 -1.13 -8.16 -0.76
CA ASP A 259 -2.34 -7.37 -0.48
C ASP A 259 -3.46 -8.27 0.07
N PHE A 260 -3.58 -9.51 -0.46
CA PHE A 260 -4.49 -10.52 0.07
C PHE A 260 -4.13 -10.94 1.51
N GLY A 261 -2.84 -11.18 1.79
CA GLY A 261 -2.34 -11.47 3.14
C GLY A 261 -2.67 -10.37 4.14
N GLU A 262 -2.53 -9.10 3.73
CA GLU A 262 -2.91 -7.94 4.54
C GLU A 262 -4.42 -7.88 4.79
N ILE A 263 -5.25 -8.16 3.77
CA ILE A 263 -6.71 -8.21 3.93
C ILE A 263 -7.10 -9.27 4.96
N ILE A 264 -6.59 -10.49 4.86
CA ILE A 264 -6.95 -11.56 5.80
C ILE A 264 -6.39 -11.30 7.21
N GLY A 265 -5.23 -10.66 7.32
CA GLY A 265 -4.68 -10.17 8.58
C GLY A 265 -5.60 -9.14 9.24
N LEU A 266 -6.07 -8.14 8.50
CA LEU A 266 -7.01 -7.13 8.99
C LEU A 266 -8.39 -7.72 9.37
N LEU A 267 -8.76 -8.85 8.78
CA LEU A 267 -9.92 -9.65 9.17
C LEU A 267 -9.67 -10.47 10.45
N GLY A 268 -8.46 -10.46 11.01
CA GLY A 268 -8.08 -11.16 12.22
C GLY A 268 -7.96 -12.67 12.04
N GLU A 269 -7.55 -13.13 10.85
CA GLU A 269 -7.30 -14.55 10.56
C GLU A 269 -5.82 -14.94 10.73
N LEU A 270 -4.94 -13.98 11.05
CA LEU A 270 -3.49 -14.16 11.22
C LEU A 270 -3.00 -13.88 12.65
N ASP A 271 -3.93 -13.81 13.62
CA ASP A 271 -3.68 -13.56 15.05
C ASP A 271 -4.01 -14.79 15.91
#